data_AF-A0A382I7D1-F1
#
_entry.id   AF-A0A382I7D1-F1
#
_cell.length_a   1.000
_cell.length_b   1.000
_cell.length_c   1.000
_cell.angle_alpha   90.00
_cell.angle_beta   90.00
_cell.angle_gamma   90.00
#
_symmetry.space_group_name_H-M   'P 1'
#
loop_
_entity.id
_entity.type
_entity.pdbx_description
1 polymer ?
#
loop_
_entity_poly.entity_id
_entity_poly.type
_entity_poly.pdbx_seq_one_letter_code
_entity_poly.pdbx_strand_id
1 'polypeptide(L)'
;MQRVFDIFFSSIALALLSPLILLVVIILKFSGEGEVLFFQKRVGKDLVSFELFKFVTMIKDSPNIGTGTLTIKDDPRILPFGRFLRKTKVNELPQLLNVFLG
;
A
#
# COMPACT_ATOMS: atom_id res chain seq x y z
N MET A 1 -27.00 4.15 -2.27
CA MET A 1 -26.76 3.75 -0.87
C MET A 1 -25.35 3.23 -0.65
N GLN A 2 -24.90 2.21 -1.39
CA GLN A 2 -23.57 1.60 -1.22
C GLN A 2 -22.42 2.62 -1.17
N ARG A 3 -22.34 3.55 -2.14
CA ARG A 3 -21.30 4.58 -2.17
C ARG A 3 -21.25 5.47 -0.92
N VAL A 4 -22.40 5.78 -0.32
CA VAL A 4 -22.48 6.60 0.89
C VAL A 4 -21.92 5.81 2.09
N PHE A 5 -22.24 4.53 2.19
CA PHE A 5 -21.66 3.65 3.21
C PHE A 5 -20.16 3.49 3.03
N ASP A 6 -19.68 3.31 1.80
CA ASP A 6 -18.25 3.17 1.50
C ASP A 6 -17.49 4.43 1.96
N ILE A 7 -17.97 5.62 1.62
CA ILE A 7 -17.38 6.89 2.04
C ILE A 7 -17.44 7.03 3.57
N PHE A 8 -18.59 6.75 4.19
CA PHE A 8 -18.77 6.91 5.64
C PHE A 8 -17.82 6.00 6.44
N PHE A 9 -17.79 4.70 6.15
CA PHE A 9 -16.96 3.76 6.89
C PHE A 9 -15.46 3.93 6.56
N SER A 10 -15.10 4.22 5.31
CA SER A 10 -13.69 4.52 4.97
C SER A 10 -13.18 5.78 5.65
N SER A 11 -14.00 6.83 5.77
CA SER A 11 -13.65 8.06 6.48
C SER A 11 -13.38 7.80 7.96
N ILE A 12 -14.26 7.04 8.62
CA ILE A 12 -14.09 6.66 10.03
C ILE A 12 -12.83 5.81 10.21
N ALA A 13 -12.63 4.81 9.36
CA ALA A 13 -11.45 3.96 9.41
C ALA A 13 -10.16 4.76 9.21
N LEU A 14 -10.12 5.68 8.24
CA LEU A 14 -8.98 6.57 8.01
C LEU A 14 -8.70 7.48 9.21
N ALA A 15 -9.75 8.06 9.82
CA ALA A 15 -9.59 8.90 10.99
C ALA A 15 -9.02 8.11 12.19
N LEU A 16 -9.58 6.95 12.51
CA LEU A 16 -9.14 6.10 13.62
C LEU A 16 -7.73 5.53 13.41
N LEU A 17 -7.39 5.16 12.17
CA LEU A 17 -6.08 4.60 11.82
C LEU A 17 -5.04 5.65 11.48
N SER A 18 -5.40 6.94 11.42
CA SER A 18 -4.48 8.02 11.06
C SER A 18 -3.19 8.06 11.90
N PRO A 19 -3.18 7.80 13.23
CA PRO A 19 -1.93 7.79 13.99
C PRO A 19 -0.99 6.66 13.56
N LEU A 20 -1.56 5.48 13.26
CA LEU A 20 -0.80 4.34 12.77
C LEU A 20 -0.28 4.58 11.35
N ILE A 21 -1.11 5.12 10.46
CA ILE A 21 -0.73 5.50 9.10
C ILE A 21 0.43 6.50 9.13
N LEU A 22 0.36 7.53 9.97
CA LEU A 22 1.42 8.53 10.11
C LEU A 22 2.73 7.91 10.61
N LEU A 23 2.66 7.02 11.61
CA LEU A 23 3.83 6.30 12.10
C LEU A 23 4.51 5.46 11.00
N VAL A 24 3.71 4.72 10.22
CA VAL A 24 4.21 3.92 9.09
C VAL A 24 4.85 4.81 8.02
N VAL A 25 4.23 5.95 7.70
CA VAL A 25 4.76 6.94 6.75
C VAL A 25 6.14 7.43 7.19
N ILE A 26 6.29 7.79 8.48
CA ILE A 26 7.58 8.25 9.03
C ILE A 26 8.63 7.14 8.93
N ILE A 27 8.33 5.92 9.36
CA ILE A 27 9.28 4.81 9.32
C ILE A 27 9.74 4.53 7.88
N LEU A 28 8.80 4.48 6.93
CA LEU A 28 9.12 4.25 5.52
C LEU A 28 9.91 5.39 4.90
N LYS A 29 9.65 6.65 5.30
CA LYS A 29 10.41 7.80 4.82
C LYS A 29 11.89 7.72 5.18
N PHE A 30 12.22 7.07 6.30
CA PHE A 30 13.59 6.83 6.76
C PHE A 30 14.09 5.40 6.45
N SER A 31 13.41 4.64 5.59
CA SER A 31 13.77 3.27 5.23
C SER A 31 13.92 3.12 3.71
N GLY A 32 14.82 2.23 3.25
CA GLY A 32 14.96 1.92 1.82
C GLY A 32 15.30 3.15 0.97
N GLU A 33 14.48 3.42 -0.05
CA GLU A 33 14.61 4.56 -0.98
C GLU A 33 13.86 5.82 -0.50
N GLY A 34 13.23 5.79 0.68
CA GLY A 34 12.42 6.90 1.20
C GLY A 34 11.08 7.12 0.49
N GLU A 35 10.70 6.21 -0.41
CA GLU A 35 9.35 6.12 -0.98
C GLU A 35 8.38 5.51 0.04
N VAL A 36 7.16 6.04 0.10
CA VAL A 36 6.15 5.62 1.08
C VAL A 36 4.99 4.87 0.43
N LEU A 37 4.50 5.36 -0.71
CA LEU A 37 3.36 4.77 -1.43
C LEU A 37 3.81 4.12 -2.73
N PHE A 38 3.24 2.93 -2.97
CA PHE A 38 3.36 2.17 -4.19
C PHE A 38 1.98 2.04 -4.84
N PHE A 39 1.93 2.26 -6.15
CA PHE A 39 0.70 2.23 -6.94
C PHE A 39 0.66 0.96 -7.79
N GLN A 40 -0.31 0.10 -7.53
CA GLN A 40 -0.51 -1.13 -8.29
C GLN A 40 -1.69 -0.97 -9.26
N LYS A 41 -1.45 -1.04 -10.57
CA LYS A 41 -2.54 -1.06 -11.56
C LYS A 41 -3.42 -2.30 -11.37
N ARG A 42 -4.73 -2.09 -11.31
CA ARG A 42 -5.77 -3.14 -11.22
C ARG A 42 -6.93 -2.79 -12.14
N VAL A 43 -7.64 -3.81 -12.59
CA VAL A 43 -8.88 -3.66 -13.35
C VAL A 43 -10.03 -3.53 -12.35
N GLY A 44 -10.76 -2.42 -12.42
CA GLY A 44 -11.90 -2.10 -11.56
C GLY A 44 -13.24 -2.37 -12.24
N LYS A 45 -14.25 -1.63 -11.80
CA LYS A 45 -15.61 -1.69 -12.35
C LYS A 45 -15.60 -1.29 -13.83
N ASP A 46 -16.44 -1.95 -14.63
CA ASP A 46 -16.61 -1.68 -16.06
C ASP A 46 -15.29 -1.78 -16.86
N LEU A 47 -14.37 -2.63 -16.40
CA LEU A 47 -13.03 -2.84 -16.97
C LEU A 47 -12.13 -1.60 -16.97
N VAL A 48 -12.48 -0.57 -16.21
CA VAL A 48 -11.67 0.63 -16.08
C VAL A 48 -10.49 0.34 -15.15
N SER A 49 -9.28 0.60 -15.62
CA SER A 49 -8.07 0.44 -14.79
C SER A 49 -7.96 1.54 -13.75
N PHE A 50 -7.55 1.19 -12.54
CA PHE A 50 -7.27 2.15 -11.47
C PHE A 50 -5.98 1.79 -10.73
N GLU A 51 -5.46 2.73 -9.97
CA GLU A 51 -4.26 2.56 -9.16
C GLU A 51 -4.64 2.21 -7.72
N LEU A 52 -4.30 0.99 -7.31
CA LEU A 52 -4.49 0.53 -5.94
C LEU A 52 -3.32 1.00 -5.07
N PHE A 53 -3.62 1.76 -4.02
CA PHE A 53 -2.63 2.36 -3.14
C PHE A 53 -2.16 1.34 -2.10
N LYS A 54 -0.83 1.23 -1.93
CA LYS A 54 -0.22 0.39 -0.88
C LYS A 54 0.98 1.11 -0.31
N PHE A 55 1.37 0.72 0.91
CA PHE A 55 2.68 1.12 1.40
C PHE A 55 3.78 0.36 0.68
N VAL A 56 4.91 1.05 0.46
CA VAL A 56 6.13 0.46 -0.06
C VAL A 56 6.62 -0.60 0.92
N THR A 57 6.89 -1.79 0.39
CA THR A 57 7.41 -2.93 1.18
C THR A 57 8.64 -3.54 0.54
N MET A 58 9.03 -3.08 -0.65
CA MET A 58 10.16 -3.55 -1.42
C MET A 58 10.87 -2.37 -2.06
N ILE A 59 12.18 -2.49 -2.23
CA ILE A 59 13.02 -1.56 -3.00
C ILE A 59 12.66 -1.70 -4.49
N LYS A 60 12.52 -0.58 -5.19
CA LYS A 60 12.11 -0.53 -6.60
C LYS A 60 13.30 -0.81 -7.52
N ASP A 61 14.45 -0.19 -7.25
CA ASP A 61 15.63 -0.26 -8.10
C ASP A 61 16.62 -1.31 -7.56
N SER A 62 16.34 -2.57 -7.84
CA SER A 62 17.30 -3.66 -7.60
C SER A 62 18.05 -3.99 -8.89
N PRO A 63 19.27 -3.47 -9.11
CA PRO A 63 20.01 -3.66 -10.37
C PRO A 63 20.30 -5.13 -10.73
N ASN A 64 20.28 -6.03 -9.75
CA ASN A 64 20.57 -7.46 -9.94
C ASN A 64 19.35 -8.38 -9.96
N ILE A 65 18.13 -7.84 -9.85
CA ILE A 65 16.90 -8.64 -9.80
C ILE A 65 15.91 -7.98 -10.73
N GLY A 66 15.65 -8.62 -11.87
CA GLY A 66 14.71 -8.11 -12.86
C GLY A 66 13.41 -7.64 -12.22
N THR A 67 12.75 -6.69 -12.87
CA THR A 67 11.46 -6.09 -12.50
C THR A 67 10.29 -7.08 -12.53
N GLY A 68 10.54 -8.33 -12.13
CA GLY A 68 9.58 -9.41 -12.04
C GLY A 68 8.43 -8.99 -11.14
N THR A 69 7.25 -8.98 -11.74
CA THR A 69 5.93 -8.80 -11.13
C THR A 69 5.59 -9.88 -10.09
N LEU A 70 6.45 -10.89 -9.95
CA LEU A 70 6.32 -12.00 -9.00
C LEU A 70 7.32 -11.83 -7.87
N THR A 71 6.79 -11.67 -6.65
CA THR A 71 7.59 -11.77 -5.42
C THR A 71 7.90 -13.24 -5.16
N ILE A 72 9.18 -13.58 -5.02
CA ILE A 72 9.60 -14.92 -4.61
C ILE A 72 9.56 -15.07 -3.08
N LYS A 73 9.55 -16.31 -2.59
CA LYS A 73 9.73 -16.57 -1.16
C LYS A 73 11.11 -16.04 -0.75
N ASP A 74 11.14 -15.24 0.32
CA ASP A 74 12.34 -14.57 0.83
C ASP A 74 13.02 -13.61 -0.17
N ASP A 75 12.21 -12.89 -0.95
CA ASP A 75 12.71 -11.87 -1.88
C ASP A 75 13.57 -10.81 -1.16
N PRO A 76 14.86 -10.66 -1.56
CA PRO A 76 15.81 -9.79 -0.87
C PRO A 76 15.48 -8.31 -1.05
N ARG A 77 14.61 -7.96 -1.99
CA ARG A 77 14.13 -6.59 -2.18
C ARG A 77 13.18 -6.15 -1.07
N ILE A 78 12.62 -7.08 -0.27
CA ILE A 78 11.67 -6.76 0.80
C ILE A 78 12.40 -6.06 1.95
N LEU A 79 11.94 -4.84 2.28
CA LEU A 79 12.45 -4.08 3.41
C LEU A 79 12.23 -4.85 4.73
N PRO A 80 13.13 -4.75 5.73
CA PRO A 80 12.92 -5.38 7.03
C PRO A 80 11.57 -5.04 7.66
N PHE A 81 11.19 -3.75 7.64
CA PHE A 81 9.86 -3.29 8.06
C PHE A 81 8.76 -3.72 7.09
N GLY A 82 9.07 -3.81 5.79
CA GLY A 82 8.16 -4.32 4.76
C GLY A 82 7.67 -5.75 5.03
N ARG A 83 8.50 -6.63 5.62
CA ARG A 83 8.07 -7.96 6.07
C ARG A 83 6.97 -7.89 7.12
N PHE A 84 7.13 -7.01 8.10
CA PHE A 84 6.12 -6.78 9.14
C PHE A 84 4.82 -6.24 8.55
N LEU A 85 4.91 -5.21 7.69
CA LEU A 85 3.74 -4.60 7.04
C LEU A 85 2.94 -5.61 6.20
N ARG A 86 3.62 -6.53 5.50
CA ARG A 86 2.99 -7.61 4.72
C ARG A 86 2.33 -8.66 5.60
N LYS A 87 3.01 -9.10 6.66
CA LYS A 87 2.49 -10.12 7.59
C LYS A 87 1.24 -9.64 8.31
N THR A 88 1.19 -8.36 8.66
CA THR A 88 0.07 -7.73 9.38
C THR A 88 -0.99 -7.12 8.47
N LYS A 89 -0.78 -7.14 7.14
CA LYS A 89 -1.63 -6.45 6.15
C LYS A 89 -1.73 -4.93 6.32
N VAL A 90 -0.90 -4.34 7.17
CA VAL A 90 -0.82 -2.88 7.34
C VAL A 90 -0.40 -2.21 6.03
N ASN A 91 0.35 -2.91 5.16
CA ASN A 91 0.70 -2.38 3.83
C ASN A 91 -0.51 -2.07 2.94
N GLU A 92 -1.69 -2.59 3.27
CA GLU A 92 -2.92 -2.42 2.49
C GLU A 92 -3.81 -1.28 3.02
N LEU A 93 -3.49 -0.67 4.17
CA LEU A 93 -4.28 0.43 4.73
C LEU A 93 -4.49 1.62 3.78
N PRO A 94 -3.53 2.02 2.91
CA PRO A 94 -3.77 3.08 1.94
C PRO A 94 -4.92 2.79 0.97
N GLN A 95 -5.33 1.52 0.80
CA GLN A 95 -6.49 1.16 -0.03
C GLN A 95 -7.81 1.73 0.51
N LEU A 96 -7.87 2.12 1.79
CA LEU A 96 -9.03 2.85 2.33
C LEU A 96 -9.25 4.19 1.61
N LEU A 97 -8.18 4.81 1.10
CA LEU A 97 -8.30 5.99 0.24
C LEU A 97 -8.91 5.64 -1.12
N ASN A 98 -8.61 4.46 -1.69
CA ASN A 98 -9.29 4.00 -2.91
C ASN A 98 -10.79 3.85 -2.67
N VAL A 99 -11.19 3.25 -1.54
CA VAL A 99 -12.60 3.14 -1.17
C VAL A 99 -13.23 4.51 -0.98
N PHE A 100 -12.53 5.45 -0.33
CA PHE A 100 -13.02 6.81 -0.16
C PHE A 100 -13.19 7.55 -1.50
N LEU A 101 -12.25 7.40 -2.44
CA LEU A 101 -12.24 8.09 -3.74
C LEU A 101 -13.21 7.49 -4.76
N GLY A 102 -13.45 6.18 -4.70
CA GLY A 102 -14.39 5.45 -5.57
C GLY A 102 -13.70 4.70 -6.69
#